data_AF-A0A8C9Q5N8-F1
#
_entry.id   AF-A0A8C9Q5N8-F1
#
_cell.length_a   1.000
_cell.length_b   1.000
_cell.length_c   1.000
_cell.angle_alpha   90.00
_cell.angle_beta   90.00
_cell.angle_gamma   90.00
#
_symmetry.space_group_name_H-M   'P 1'
#
loop_
_entity.id
_entity.type
_entity.pdbx_description
1 polymer ?
#
loop_
_entity_poly.entity_id
_entity_poly.type
_entity_poly.pdbx_seq_one_letter_code
_entity_poly.pdbx_strand_id
1 'polypeptide(L)' 'MDLHLVMCLTKPRITYNEDVLSKDAGECAICLEELQQGDTIARLPCLCIYHKSCIDEWFEVNRSCPEHPSD' A
#
# COMPACT_ATOMS: atom_id res chain seq x y z
N MET A 1 18.34 -15.86 19.76
CA MET A 1 18.84 -15.18 18.54
C MET A 1 17.97 -15.52 17.32
N ASP A 2 17.00 -16.43 17.49
CA ASP A 2 16.20 -17.06 16.44
C ASP A 2 14.87 -16.35 16.17
N LEU A 3 14.38 -15.50 17.08
CA LEU A 3 13.09 -14.83 16.93
C LEU A 3 13.11 -13.78 15.80
N HIS A 4 14.20 -13.02 15.66
CA HIS A 4 14.37 -12.06 14.56
C HIS A 4 14.38 -12.76 13.19
N LEU A 5 14.98 -13.95 13.12
CA LEU A 5 15.10 -14.68 11.86
C LEU A 5 13.73 -15.17 11.38
N VAL A 6 12.90 -15.67 12.30
CA VAL A 6 11.53 -16.11 11.99
C VAL A 6 10.68 -14.91 11.55
N MET A 7 10.72 -13.78 12.26
CA MET A 7 9.93 -12.59 11.90
C MET A 7 10.30 -11.99 10.54
N CYS A 8 11.58 -11.98 10.16
CA CYS A 8 12.01 -11.51 8.84
C CYS A 8 11.65 -12.48 7.70
N LEU A 9 11.59 -13.79 7.98
CA LEU A 9 11.32 -14.81 6.96
C LEU A 9 9.85 -15.19 6.82
N THR A 10 9.01 -14.92 7.83
CA THR A 10 7.56 -15.20 7.79
C THR A 10 6.71 -13.99 7.45
N LYS A 11 7.30 -12.82 7.17
CA LYS A 11 6.52 -11.64 6.76
C LYS A 11 5.74 -11.97 5.49
N PRO A 12 4.39 -11.99 5.55
CA PRO A 12 3.59 -12.30 4.38
C PRO A 12 3.86 -11.24 3.31
N ARG A 13 3.96 -11.67 2.06
CA ARG A 13 4.02 -10.73 0.93
C ARG A 13 2.64 -10.08 0.83
N ILE A 14 2.51 -8.86 1.34
CA ILE A 14 1.29 -8.08 1.19
C ILE A 14 1.09 -7.80 -0.31
N THR A 15 -0.13 -8.03 -0.77
CA THR A 15 -0.59 -7.71 -2.12
C THR A 15 -1.68 -6.65 -2.02
N TYR A 16 -2.05 -6.06 -3.15
CA TYR A 16 -3.15 -5.10 -3.24
C TYR A 16 -4.09 -5.47 -4.38
N ASN A 17 -5.31 -4.95 -4.33
CA ASN A 17 -6.25 -4.99 -5.45
C ASN A 17 -6.09 -3.71 -6.27
N GLU A 18 -6.01 -3.84 -7.60
CA GLU A 18 -6.05 -2.70 -8.51
C GLU A 18 -7.50 -2.38 -8.86
N ASP A 19 -7.87 -1.11 -8.75
CA ASP A 19 -9.20 -0.61 -9.08
C ASP A 19 -9.10 0.77 -9.73
N VAL A 20 -10.16 1.19 -10.42
CA VAL A 20 -10.31 2.57 -10.90
C VAL A 20 -11.24 3.32 -9.96
N LEU A 21 -10.77 4.46 -9.47
CA LEU A 21 -11.51 5.22 -8.48
C LEU A 21 -12.80 5.81 -9.08
N SER A 22 -13.95 5.43 -8.52
CA SER A 22 -15.26 5.84 -9.08
C SER A 22 -15.72 7.23 -8.65
N LYS A 23 -15.06 7.85 -7.67
CA LYS A 23 -15.31 9.21 -7.15
C LYS A 23 -14.06 9.68 -6.41
N ASP A 24 -13.85 10.97 -6.27
CA ASP A 24 -12.70 11.50 -5.53
C ASP A 24 -12.65 10.95 -4.10
N ALA A 25 -11.44 10.64 -3.61
CA ALA A 25 -11.24 9.92 -2.36
C ALA A 25 -10.03 10.43 -1.57
N GLY A 26 -10.17 11.56 -0.88
CA GLY A 26 -9.11 12.06 0.00
C GLY A 26 -7.78 12.27 -0.73
N GLU A 27 -6.68 12.02 -0.03
CA GLU A 27 -5.31 12.27 -0.51
C GLU A 27 -4.49 10.97 -0.44
N CYS A 28 -3.61 10.75 -1.42
CA CYS A 28 -2.64 9.68 -1.37
C CYS A 28 -1.53 10.05 -0.37
N ALA A 29 -1.41 9.32 0.74
CA ALA A 29 -0.40 9.62 1.77
C ALA A 29 1.08 9.38 1.34
N ILE A 30 1.32 8.95 0.10
CA ILE A 30 2.68 8.75 -0.45
C ILE A 30 3.13 9.99 -1.23
N CYS A 31 2.35 10.43 -2.24
CA CYS A 31 2.68 11.62 -3.04
C CYS A 31 2.06 12.91 -2.51
N LEU A 32 1.12 12.82 -1.55
CA LEU A 32 0.36 13.94 -0.99
C LEU A 32 -0.50 14.67 -2.04
N GLU A 33 -0.91 13.97 -3.09
CA GLU A 33 -1.85 14.47 -4.11
C GLU A 33 -3.26 13.90 -3.90
N GLU A 34 -4.27 14.65 -4.33
CA GLU A 34 -5.67 14.22 -4.26
C GLU A 34 -5.90 12.98 -5.14
N LEU A 35 -6.62 12.00 -4.60
CA LEU A 35 -7.08 10.83 -5.34
C LEU A 35 -8.36 11.18 -6.09
N GLN A 36 -8.29 11.27 -7.41
CA GLN A 36 -9.38 11.77 -8.24
C GLN A 36 -10.15 10.66 -8.96
N GLN A 37 -11.41 10.93 -9.29
CA GLN A 37 -12.21 10.01 -10.11
C GLN A 37 -11.48 9.68 -11.42
N GLY A 38 -11.34 8.38 -11.71
CA GLY A 38 -10.62 7.88 -12.88
C GLY A 38 -9.17 7.48 -12.62
N ASP A 39 -8.61 7.83 -11.45
CA ASP A 39 -7.27 7.38 -11.06
C ASP A 39 -7.21 5.87 -10.89
N THR A 40 -6.07 5.30 -11.31
CA THR A 40 -5.75 3.90 -11.03
C THR A 40 -5.18 3.79 -9.63
N ILE A 41 -5.93 3.12 -8.75
CA ILE A 41 -5.60 2.98 -7.34
C ILE A 41 -5.25 1.54 -6.99
N ALA A 42 -4.51 1.42 -5.90
CA ALA A 42 -4.24 0.17 -5.23
C ALA A 42 -4.87 0.19 -3.84
N ARG A 43 -5.68 -0.84 -3.55
CA ARG A 43 -6.28 -1.05 -2.24
C ARG A 43 -5.60 -2.21 -1.53
N LEU A 44 -4.95 -1.92 -0.40
CA LEU A 44 -4.34 -2.93 0.46
C LEU A 44 -5.39 -3.70 1.27
N PRO A 45 -5.06 -4.88 1.85
CA PRO A 45 -5.96 -5.64 2.71
C PRO A 45 -6.42 -4.85 3.96
N CYS A 46 -5.59 -3.93 4.46
CA CYS A 46 -5.94 -2.99 5.53
C CYS A 46 -6.89 -1.86 5.07
N LEU A 47 -7.38 -1.91 3.83
CA LEU A 47 -8.29 -0.96 3.18
C LEU A 47 -7.70 0.43 2.88
N CYS A 48 -6.41 0.65 3.12
CA CYS A 48 -5.71 1.86 2.67
C CYS A 48 -5.66 1.91 1.14
N ILE A 49 -5.85 3.12 0.60
CA ILE A 49 -5.90 3.40 -0.83
C ILE A 49 -4.74 4.33 -1.18
N TYR A 50 -4.03 3.99 -2.25
CA TYR A 50 -2.96 4.81 -2.81
C TYR A 50 -3.07 4.81 -4.32
N HIS A 51 -2.41 5.75 -5.01
CA HIS A 51 -2.16 5.59 -6.44
C HIS A 51 -1.35 4.31 -6.66
N LYS A 52 -1.69 3.57 -7.73
CA LYS A 52 -0.99 2.33 -8.06
C LYS A 52 0.52 2.54 -8.19
N SER A 53 0.92 3.57 -8.95
CA SER A 53 2.34 3.90 -9.16
C SER A 53 3.06 4.15 -7.83
N CYS A 54 2.43 4.91 -6.92
CA CYS A 54 3.02 5.24 -5.64
C CYS A 54 3.21 4.01 -4.74
N ILE A 55 2.24 3.09 -4.69
CA ILE A 55 2.41 1.88 -3.89
C ILE A 55 3.41 0.90 -4.52
N ASP A 56 3.49 0.86 -5.85
CA ASP A 56 4.45 0.01 -6.56
C ASP A 56 5.88 0.41 -6.21
N GLU A 57 6.20 1.71 -6.30
CA GLU A 57 7.49 2.27 -5.91
C GLU A 57 7.79 2.01 -4.42
N TRP A 58 6.79 2.17 -3.55
CA TRP A 58 6.95 1.88 -2.13
C TRP A 58 7.30 0.40 -1.87
N PHE A 59 6.66 -0.52 -2.59
CA PHE A 59 6.87 -1.96 -2.47
C PHE A 59 8.23 -2.44 -3.02
N GLU A 60 8.96 -1.60 -3.77
CA GLU A 60 10.35 -1.87 -4.13
C GLU A 60 11.29 -1.74 -2.92
N VAL A 61 10.96 -0.84 -1.98
CA VAL A 61 11.78 -0.57 -0.78
C VAL A 61 11.26 -1.37 0.43
N ASN A 62 9.96 -1.29 0.68
CA ASN A 62 9.31 -1.94 1.84
C ASN A 62 7.89 -2.39 1.49
N ARG A 63 7.69 -3.71 1.47
CA ARG A 63 6.39 -4.34 1.19
C ARG A 63 5.48 -4.36 2.42
N SER A 64 5.25 -3.20 3.01
CA SER A 64 4.29 -3.00 4.10
C SER A 64 3.40 -1.79 3.80
N CYS A 65 2.22 -1.74 4.43
CA CYS A 65 1.40 -0.54 4.37
C CYS A 65 2.18 0.67 4.95
N PRO A 66 2.18 1.84 4.29
CA PRO A 66 2.78 3.07 4.83
C PRO A 66 2.15 3.50 6.16
N GLU A 67 0.83 3.31 6.29
CA GLU A 67 0.05 3.72 7.47
C GLU A 67 0.01 2.62 8.55
N HIS A 68 0.08 1.35 8.15
CA HIS A 68 -0.02 0.18 9.04
C HIS A 68 1.22 -0.73 8.88
N PRO A 69 2.42 -0.30 9.33
CA PRO A 69 3.66 -1.05 9.13
C PRO A 69 3.76 -2.37 9.93
N SER A 70 2.83 -2.62 10.85
CA SER A 70 2.79 -3.79 11.74
C SER A 70 1.67 -4.80 11.38
N ASP A 71 0.88 -4.52 10.34
CA ASP A 71 -0.15 -5.44 9.82
C ASP A 71 0.46 -6.43 8.82
#